data_AF-A0A7V9JXF4-F1
#
_entry.id   AF-A0A7V9JXF4-F1
#
_cell.length_a   1.000
_cell.length_b   1.000
_cell.length_c   1.000
_cell.angle_alpha   90.00
_cell.angle_beta   90.00
_cell.angle_gamma   90.00
#
_symmetry.space_group_name_H-M   'P 1'
#
loop_
_entity.id
_entity.type
_entity.pdbx_description
1 polymer ?
#
loop_
_entity_poly.entity_id
_entity_poly.type
_entity_poly.pdbx_seq_one_letter_code
_entity_poly.pdbx_strand_id
1 'polypeptide(L)'
;VTATEAIIEFKTPPRMLFGGRGSAAPHPNHLRFRLGSDDGIVLSLQAKAPGDDLTTRPVNLEVDHETVFGRRAEAYQRLLEDAMEGDERRFGRADALEEQWRIVDRVVADPAPVRLYRKGTWGPSEAERLAADIGGWHEPLGPGEHPGA
;
A
#
# COMPACT_ATOMS: atom_id res chain seq x y z
N VAL A 1 -13.36 2.15 -6.49
CA VAL A 1 -11.90 1.93 -6.67
C VAL A 1 -11.63 0.43 -6.63
N THR A 2 -10.79 -0.06 -7.52
CA THR A 2 -10.24 -1.43 -7.48
C THR A 2 -8.74 -1.27 -7.43
N ALA A 3 -8.10 -1.73 -6.36
CA ALA A 3 -6.68 -1.48 -6.13
C ALA A 3 -6.05 -2.66 -5.40
N THR A 4 -4.76 -2.88 -5.65
CA THR A 4 -3.89 -3.76 -4.86
C THR A 4 -2.66 -2.97 -4.47
N GLU A 5 -2.41 -2.80 -3.18
CA GLU A 5 -1.37 -1.91 -2.70
C GLU A 5 -0.68 -2.47 -1.46
N ALA A 6 0.60 -2.12 -1.30
CA ALA A 6 1.33 -2.28 -0.05
C ALA A 6 1.81 -0.91 0.42
N ILE A 7 1.49 -0.54 1.66
CA ILE A 7 1.81 0.77 2.23
C ILE A 7 2.70 0.55 3.45
N ILE A 8 3.79 1.30 3.49
CA ILE A 8 4.70 1.38 4.64
C ILE A 8 4.54 2.78 5.22
N GLU A 9 4.05 2.86 6.45
CA GLU A 9 4.06 4.09 7.24
C GLU A 9 5.36 4.20 8.04
N PHE A 10 6.04 5.34 7.90
CA PHE A 10 7.26 5.62 8.65
C PHE A 10 6.94 6.19 10.03
N LYS A 11 7.72 5.77 11.02
CA LYS A 11 7.66 6.34 12.38
C LYS A 11 7.97 7.83 12.36
N THR A 12 7.34 8.55 13.29
CA THR A 12 7.65 9.94 13.59
C THR A 12 9.16 10.11 13.90
N PRO A 13 9.85 11.09 13.29
CA PRO A 13 11.25 11.34 13.60
C PRO A 13 11.42 11.73 15.08
N PRO A 14 12.53 11.34 15.72
CA PRO A 14 12.77 11.62 17.15
C PRO A 14 12.88 13.11 17.46
N ARG A 15 13.17 13.94 16.46
CA ARG A 15 13.19 15.39 16.57
C ARG A 15 12.45 16.00 15.39
N MET A 16 11.37 16.72 15.68
CA MET A 16 10.70 17.55 14.70
C MET A 16 11.53 18.80 14.46
N LEU A 17 12.22 18.85 13.32
CA LEU A 17 12.95 20.04 12.87
C LEU A 17 12.03 21.11 12.29
N PHE A 18 10.82 20.70 11.91
CA PHE A 18 9.78 21.53 11.31
C PHE A 18 8.50 21.35 12.14
N GLY A 19 7.86 22.45 12.53
CA GLY A 19 6.77 22.45 13.51
C GLY A 19 6.96 23.52 14.60
N GLY A 20 6.89 24.80 14.19
CA GLY A 20 6.90 25.93 15.13
C GLY A 20 5.60 26.00 15.95
N ARG A 21 5.60 26.81 17.02
CA ARG A 21 4.40 27.07 17.84
C ARG A 21 3.23 27.50 16.94
N GLY A 22 2.19 26.64 16.84
CA GLY A 22 0.97 26.91 16.08
C GLY A 22 0.82 26.14 14.75
N SER A 23 1.82 25.34 14.34
CA SER A 23 1.70 24.47 13.17
C SER A 23 1.14 23.10 13.54
N ALA A 24 0.26 22.54 12.70
CA ALA A 24 -0.21 21.16 12.85
C ALA A 24 0.96 20.18 12.78
N ALA A 25 0.88 19.07 13.52
CA ALA A 25 1.88 18.02 13.42
C ALA A 25 1.94 17.50 11.96
N PRO A 26 3.14 17.34 11.38
CA PRO A 26 3.26 16.79 10.04
C PRO A 26 2.67 15.38 9.97
N HIS A 27 2.01 15.07 8.85
CA HIS A 27 1.58 13.71 8.57
C HIS A 27 2.78 12.77 8.43
N PRO A 28 2.63 11.47 8.77
CA PRO A 28 3.66 10.46 8.54
C PRO A 28 4.10 10.42 7.08
N ASN A 29 5.35 10.03 6.86
CA ASN A 29 5.79 9.70 5.50
C ASN A 29 5.20 8.32 5.15
N HIS A 30 4.89 8.11 3.86
CA HIS A 30 4.38 6.84 3.35
C HIS A 30 5.15 6.39 2.13
N LEU A 31 5.53 5.11 2.07
CA LEU A 31 5.99 4.45 0.85
C LEU A 31 4.91 3.48 0.38
N ARG A 32 4.31 3.78 -0.76
CA ARG A 32 3.20 3.02 -1.35
C ARG A 32 3.65 2.34 -2.63
N PHE A 33 3.46 1.03 -2.69
CA PHE A 33 3.58 0.22 -3.89
C PHE A 33 2.17 -0.04 -4.43
N ARG A 34 1.90 0.38 -5.67
CA ARG A 34 0.69 0.01 -6.40
C ARG A 34 1.00 -1.19 -7.29
N LEU A 35 0.14 -2.20 -7.29
CA LEU A 35 0.27 -3.42 -8.08
C LEU A 35 -0.96 -3.62 -8.98
N GLY A 36 -0.74 -4.19 -10.15
CA GLY A 36 -1.80 -4.48 -11.12
C GLY A 36 -1.86 -3.44 -12.23
N SER A 37 -3.05 -2.91 -12.52
CA SER A 37 -3.22 -1.75 -13.39
C SER A 37 -2.68 -0.49 -12.70
N ASP A 38 -1.96 0.37 -13.44
CA ASP A 38 -1.35 1.61 -12.93
C ASP A 38 -0.30 1.37 -11.82
N ASP A 39 0.49 0.31 -11.98
CA ASP A 39 1.51 -0.08 -11.02
C ASP A 39 2.69 0.91 -10.97
N GLY A 40 3.22 1.11 -9.77
CA GLY A 40 4.21 2.14 -9.54
C GLY A 40 4.51 2.32 -8.06
N ILE A 41 5.37 3.29 -7.78
CA ILE A 41 5.84 3.58 -6.43
C ILE A 41 5.62 5.06 -6.14
N VAL A 42 5.03 5.36 -4.99
CA VAL A 42 4.86 6.72 -4.48
C VAL A 42 5.49 6.83 -3.10
N LEU A 43 6.43 7.76 -2.94
CA LEU A 43 6.97 8.17 -1.65
C LEU A 43 6.41 9.55 -1.28
N SER A 44 5.53 9.60 -0.29
CA SER A 44 4.99 10.83 0.27
C SER A 44 5.83 11.27 1.46
N LEU A 45 6.37 12.49 1.39
CA LEU A 45 7.29 13.04 2.39
C LEU A 45 7.00 14.52 2.66
N GLN A 46 7.44 15.01 3.82
CA GLN A 46 7.37 16.43 4.15
C GLN A 46 8.58 17.19 3.62
N ALA A 47 8.36 18.26 2.87
CA ALA A 47 9.41 19.17 2.40
C ALA A 47 9.13 20.61 2.86
N LYS A 48 10.18 21.40 3.13
CA LYS A 48 10.04 22.83 3.46
C LYS A 48 9.32 23.55 2.32
N ALA A 49 8.27 24.29 2.65
CA ALA A 49 7.60 25.15 1.69
C ALA A 49 8.52 26.31 1.28
N PRO A 50 8.53 26.75 0.01
CA PRO A 50 9.25 27.95 -0.39
C PRO A 50 8.78 29.17 0.43
N GLY A 51 9.71 29.98 0.92
CA GLY A 51 9.45 31.15 1.74
C GLY A 51 10.34 31.23 2.99
N ASP A 52 10.21 32.34 3.71
CA ASP A 52 11.00 32.65 4.90
C ASP A 52 10.55 31.82 6.12
N ASP A 53 9.29 31.37 6.13
CA ASP A 53 8.73 30.58 7.22
C ASP A 53 9.26 29.13 7.24
N LEU A 54 9.35 28.55 8.43
CA LEU A 54 9.72 27.14 8.65
C LEU A 54 8.48 26.23 8.64
N THR A 55 7.70 26.30 7.56
CA THR A 55 6.54 25.44 7.30
C THR A 55 6.91 24.33 6.34
N THR A 56 6.26 23.16 6.48
CA THR A 56 6.39 22.03 5.55
C THR A 56 5.09 21.78 4.82
N ARG A 57 5.20 21.17 3.64
CA ARG A 57 4.07 20.63 2.88
C ARG A 57 4.38 19.19 2.45
N PRO A 58 3.37 18.32 2.31
CA PRO A 58 3.56 17.02 1.70
C PRO A 58 4.01 17.19 0.24
N VAL A 59 4.92 16.33 -0.19
CA VAL A 59 5.42 16.21 -1.56
C VAL A 59 5.46 14.73 -1.89
N ASN A 60 5.06 14.39 -3.12
CA ASN A 60 5.15 13.03 -3.64
C ASN A 60 6.32 12.91 -4.61
N LEU A 61 7.07 11.84 -4.46
CA LEU A 61 8.00 11.35 -5.46
C LEU A 61 7.39 10.10 -6.08
N GLU A 62 7.13 10.14 -7.38
CA GLU A 62 6.36 9.12 -8.07
C GLU A 62 7.15 8.48 -9.20
N VAL A 63 7.04 7.16 -9.30
CA VAL A 63 7.55 6.37 -10.42
C VAL A 63 6.39 5.58 -10.99
N ASP A 64 5.99 5.95 -12.21
CA ASP A 64 5.02 5.20 -13.00
C ASP A 64 5.72 4.14 -13.84
N HIS A 65 5.39 2.87 -13.63
CA HIS A 65 6.13 1.81 -14.28
C HIS A 65 5.83 1.67 -15.77
N GLU A 66 4.60 1.95 -16.22
CA GLU A 66 4.27 1.90 -17.65
C GLU A 66 5.01 2.99 -18.42
N THR A 67 5.12 4.19 -17.86
CA THR A 67 5.90 5.29 -18.43
C THR A 67 7.39 4.95 -18.55
N VAL A 68 7.94 4.24 -17.55
CA VAL A 68 9.38 3.91 -17.51
C VAL A 68 9.74 2.67 -18.33
N PHE A 69 8.92 1.62 -18.28
CA PHE A 69 9.24 0.31 -18.85
C PHE A 69 8.33 -0.11 -20.02
N GLY A 70 7.32 0.70 -20.34
CA GLY A 70 6.30 0.38 -21.33
C GLY A 70 5.33 -0.70 -20.84
N ARG A 71 4.48 -1.14 -21.77
CA ARG A 71 3.45 -2.14 -21.49
C ARG A 71 4.09 -3.49 -21.15
N ARG A 72 3.62 -4.06 -20.04
CA ARG A 72 4.06 -5.33 -19.50
C ARG A 72 3.31 -6.52 -20.12
N ALA A 73 4.02 -7.64 -20.31
CA ALA A 73 3.39 -8.92 -20.64
C ALA A 73 2.39 -9.34 -19.55
N GLU A 74 1.33 -10.04 -19.96
CA GLU A 74 0.29 -10.48 -19.03
C GLU A 74 0.82 -11.53 -18.04
N ALA A 75 0.18 -11.62 -16.88
CA ALA A 75 0.62 -12.50 -15.79
C ALA A 75 0.77 -13.96 -16.25
N TYR A 76 -0.22 -14.49 -16.97
CA TYR A 76 -0.17 -15.86 -17.47
C TYR A 76 0.88 -16.08 -18.56
N GLN A 77 1.09 -15.11 -19.44
CA GLN A 77 2.13 -15.21 -20.47
C GLN A 77 3.50 -15.41 -19.82
N ARG A 78 3.82 -14.60 -18.79
CA ARG A 78 5.08 -14.70 -18.06
C ARG A 78 5.23 -16.01 -17.31
N LEU A 79 4.19 -16.45 -16.61
CA LEU A 79 4.25 -17.72 -15.86
C LEU A 79 4.46 -18.93 -16.79
N LEU A 80 3.87 -18.89 -18.00
CA LEU A 80 4.08 -19.94 -18.99
C LEU A 80 5.50 -19.91 -19.56
N GLU A 81 6.03 -18.72 -19.86
CA GLU A 81 7.42 -18.55 -20.30
C GLU A 81 8.41 -19.07 -19.25
N ASP A 82 8.26 -18.64 -18.00
CA ASP A 82 9.08 -19.12 -16.88
C ASP A 82 9.03 -20.66 -16.75
N ALA A 83 7.84 -21.27 -16.87
CA ALA A 83 7.68 -22.71 -16.80
C ALA A 83 8.37 -23.45 -17.96
N MET A 84 8.36 -22.87 -19.16
CA MET A 84 9.06 -23.43 -20.33
C MET A 84 10.59 -23.31 -20.20
N GLU A 85 11.08 -22.25 -19.57
CA GLU A 85 12.50 -22.00 -19.31
C GLU A 85 13.03 -22.73 -18.07
N GLY A 86 12.14 -23.30 -17.24
CA GLY A 86 12.48 -23.92 -15.97
C GLY A 86 12.84 -22.93 -14.86
N ASP A 87 12.35 -21.68 -14.97
CA ASP A 87 12.51 -20.65 -13.94
C ASP A 87 11.41 -20.75 -12.89
N GLU A 88 11.76 -21.21 -11.70
CA GLU A 88 10.81 -21.42 -10.61
C GLU A 88 10.57 -20.18 -9.73
N ARG A 89 11.22 -19.04 -9.99
CA ARG A 89 11.22 -17.87 -9.07
C ARG A 89 9.85 -17.26 -8.81
N ARG A 90 8.88 -17.44 -9.72
CA ARG A 90 7.49 -16.94 -9.57
C ARG A 90 6.50 -17.98 -9.04
N PHE A 91 6.97 -19.19 -8.76
CA PHE A 91 6.15 -20.27 -8.23
C PHE A 91 6.32 -20.40 -6.72
N GLY A 92 5.23 -20.72 -6.03
CA GLY A 92 5.27 -20.99 -4.60
C GLY A 92 6.05 -22.28 -4.33
N ARG A 93 7.01 -22.22 -3.41
CA ARG A 93 7.68 -23.42 -2.90
C ARG A 93 6.75 -24.20 -1.98
N ALA A 94 6.88 -25.52 -1.99
CA ALA A 94 6.03 -26.41 -1.20
C ALA A 94 6.07 -26.10 0.31
N ASP A 95 7.27 -25.88 0.86
CA ASP A 95 7.44 -25.55 2.27
C ASP A 95 6.82 -24.19 2.65
N ALA A 96 6.97 -23.18 1.79
CA ALA A 96 6.29 -21.89 1.98
C ALA A 96 4.76 -22.04 1.94
N LEU A 97 4.24 -22.90 1.06
CA LEU A 97 2.81 -23.16 0.93
C LEU A 97 2.25 -23.89 2.16
N GLU A 98 2.98 -24.87 2.70
CA GLU A 98 2.61 -25.56 3.94
C GLU A 98 2.50 -24.57 5.11
N GLU A 99 3.45 -23.64 5.24
CA GLU A 99 3.41 -22.61 6.28
C GLU A 99 2.27 -21.61 6.07
N GLN A 100 1.98 -21.21 4.83
CA GLN A 100 0.82 -20.38 4.51
C GLN A 100 -0.49 -21.05 4.94
N TRP A 101 -0.66 -22.33 4.64
CA TRP A 101 -1.80 -23.12 5.09
C TRP A 101 -1.86 -23.20 6.61
N ARG A 102 -0.75 -23.51 7.28
CA ARG A 102 -0.69 -23.54 8.75
C ARG A 102 -1.13 -22.23 9.40
N ILE A 103 -0.82 -21.08 8.78
CA ILE A 103 -1.23 -19.75 9.30
C ILE A 103 -2.75 -19.56 9.19
N VAL A 104 -3.36 -19.92 8.06
CA VAL A 104 -4.79 -19.67 7.80
C VAL A 104 -5.72 -20.78 8.30
N ASP A 105 -5.19 -21.96 8.60
CA ASP A 105 -5.94 -23.18 8.93
C ASP A 105 -7.03 -22.94 9.99
N ARG A 106 -6.70 -22.26 11.09
CA ARG A 106 -7.65 -21.95 12.16
C ARG A 106 -8.82 -21.08 11.71
N VAL A 107 -8.57 -20.10 10.83
CA VAL A 107 -9.60 -19.19 10.32
C VAL A 107 -10.56 -19.93 9.38
N VAL A 108 -10.04 -20.91 8.64
CA VAL A 108 -10.83 -21.74 7.73
C VAL A 108 -11.65 -22.80 8.49
N ALA A 109 -11.05 -23.42 9.51
CA ALA A 109 -11.68 -24.51 10.27
C ALA A 109 -12.79 -24.02 11.22
N ASP A 110 -12.65 -22.82 11.80
CA ASP A 110 -13.63 -22.22 12.72
C ASP A 110 -13.90 -20.75 12.36
N PRO A 111 -14.67 -20.50 11.28
CA PRO A 111 -14.91 -19.16 10.80
C PRO A 111 -15.83 -18.37 11.75
N ALA A 112 -15.45 -17.13 12.03
CA ALA A 112 -16.29 -16.20 12.78
C ALA A 112 -17.60 -15.87 12.01
N PRO A 113 -18.67 -15.45 12.71
CA PRO A 113 -19.92 -15.04 12.07
C PRO A 113 -19.71 -13.95 11.01
N VAL A 114 -20.34 -14.14 9.85
CA VAL A 114 -20.26 -13.21 8.72
C VAL A 114 -20.81 -11.83 9.11
N ARG A 115 -20.04 -10.79 8.79
CA ARG A 115 -20.46 -9.39 8.92
C ARG A 115 -20.87 -8.85 7.55
N LEU A 116 -22.10 -8.37 7.44
CA LEU A 116 -22.64 -7.81 6.20
C LEU A 116 -22.22 -6.35 6.05
N TYR A 117 -22.06 -5.93 4.81
CA TYR A 117 -21.79 -4.54 4.45
C TYR A 117 -22.51 -4.18 3.16
N ARG A 118 -22.75 -2.88 2.95
CA ARG A 118 -23.44 -2.40 1.75
C ARG A 118 -22.48 -2.42 0.57
N LYS A 119 -22.97 -2.84 -0.61
CA LYS A 119 -22.22 -2.71 -1.87
C LYS A 119 -21.71 -1.28 -2.06
N GLY A 120 -20.43 -1.12 -2.37
CA GLY A 120 -19.78 0.17 -2.56
C GLY A 120 -19.16 0.78 -1.30
N THR A 121 -19.28 0.14 -0.13
CA THR A 121 -18.50 0.51 1.06
C THR A 121 -17.20 -0.29 1.14
N TRP A 122 -16.27 0.14 2.00
CA TRP A 122 -14.98 -0.51 2.26
C TRP A 122 -15.06 -1.79 3.10
N GLY A 123 -16.27 -2.28 3.39
CA GLY A 123 -16.51 -3.43 4.24
C GLY A 123 -17.36 -3.10 5.47
N PRO A 124 -17.43 -4.04 6.43
CA PRO A 124 -18.14 -3.86 7.69
C PRO A 124 -17.40 -2.88 8.61
N SER A 125 -18.11 -2.09 9.41
CA SER A 125 -17.49 -1.10 10.32
C SER A 125 -16.61 -1.77 11.39
N GLU A 126 -16.87 -3.04 11.70
CA GLU A 126 -16.00 -3.84 12.56
C GLU A 126 -14.56 -3.98 12.05
N ALA A 127 -14.33 -3.87 10.73
CA ALA A 127 -12.99 -3.93 10.15
C ALA A 127 -12.14 -2.70 10.52
N GLU A 128 -12.75 -1.54 10.78
CA GLU A 128 -12.03 -0.33 11.20
C GLU A 128 -11.26 -0.56 12.51
N ARG A 129 -11.83 -1.37 13.41
CA ARG A 129 -11.20 -1.70 14.70
C ARG A 129 -9.91 -2.51 14.56
N LEU A 130 -9.73 -3.24 13.45
CA LEU A 130 -8.51 -4.04 13.24
C LEU A 130 -7.27 -3.18 13.07
N ALA A 131 -7.42 -1.97 12.53
CA ALA A 131 -6.32 -1.04 12.29
C ALA A 131 -6.32 0.16 13.25
N ALA A 132 -7.31 0.28 14.15
CA ALA A 132 -7.46 1.45 15.02
C ALA A 132 -6.21 1.73 15.86
N ASP A 133 -5.57 0.69 16.40
CA ASP A 133 -4.37 0.82 17.23
C ASP A 133 -3.10 1.19 16.45
N ILE A 134 -3.14 1.09 15.11
CA ILE A 134 -2.03 1.38 14.21
C ILE A 134 -2.29 2.57 13.29
N GLY A 135 -3.29 3.40 13.60
CA GLY A 135 -3.58 4.64 12.84
C GLY A 135 -4.71 4.53 11.82
N GLY A 136 -5.37 3.39 11.73
CA GLY A 136 -6.50 3.15 10.83
C GLY A 136 -6.08 2.62 9.46
N TRP A 137 -7.07 2.37 8.61
CA TRP A 137 -6.84 1.95 7.23
C TRP A 137 -6.54 3.17 6.35
N HIS A 138 -5.60 3.02 5.43
CA HIS A 138 -5.37 4.02 4.38
C HIS A 138 -6.33 3.81 3.22
N GLU A 139 -6.89 4.90 2.70
CA GLU A 139 -7.65 4.84 1.47
C GLU A 139 -6.72 4.46 0.29
N PRO A 140 -7.13 3.52 -0.56
CA PRO A 140 -6.42 3.20 -1.79
C PRO A 140 -6.45 4.34 -2.77
N LEU A 141 -5.38 4.51 -3.55
CA LEU A 141 -5.38 5.49 -4.63
C LEU A 141 -6.19 4.95 -5.81
N GLY A 142 -7.09 5.77 -6.33
CA GLY A 142 -7.74 5.53 -7.61
C GLY A 142 -6.77 5.67 -8.79
N PRO A 143 -7.15 5.16 -9.98
CA PRO A 143 -6.42 5.41 -11.22
C PRO A 143 -6.23 6.91 -11.45
N GLY A 144 -4.98 7.36 -11.59
CA GLY A 144 -4.64 8.77 -11.79
C GLY A 144 -4.79 9.67 -10.55
N GLU A 145 -5.10 9.13 -9.37
CA GLU A 145 -5.11 9.90 -8.12
C GLU A 145 -3.70 10.00 -7.53
N HIS A 146 -3.37 11.21 -7.07
CA HIS A 146 -2.12 11.52 -6.39
C HIS A 146 -2.40 11.79 -4.90
N PRO A 147 -1.59 11.24 -3.98
CA PRO A 147 -1.82 11.44 -2.55
C PRO A 147 -1.72 12.94 -2.18
N GLY A 148 -2.76 13.50 -1.57
CA GLY A 148 -2.79 14.91 -1.14
C GLY A 148 -3.12 15.93 -2.23
N ALA A 149 -3.70 15.49 -3.36
CA ALA A 149 -4.42 16.36 -4.30
C ALA A 149 -5.77 16.83 -3.73
#